data_AF-A0A068YTT2-F1
#
_entry.id   AF-A0A068YTT2-F1
#
_cell.length_a   1.000
_cell.length_b   1.000
_cell.length_c   1.000
_cell.angle_alpha   90.00
_cell.angle_beta   90.00
_cell.angle_gamma   90.00
#
_symmetry.space_group_name_H-M   'P 1'
#
loop_
_entity.id
_entity.type
_entity.pdbx_description
1 polymer ?
#
loop_
_entity_poly.entity_id
_entity_poly.type
_entity_poly.pdbx_seq_one_letter_code
_entity_poly.pdbx_strand_id
1 'polypeptide(L)' 'MHLNADHSQRIVLNHHDLEWVGSPQTGVERRMLDRVGDEVAQATSVVRYQPGG' A
#
# COMPACT_ATOMS: atom_id res chain seq x y z
N MET A 1 -4.91 4.49 10.14
CA MET A 1 -5.13 3.16 9.55
C MET A 1 -3.96 2.28 9.96
N HIS A 2 -4.22 1.04 10.37
CA HIS A 2 -3.19 0.11 10.83
C HIS A 2 -3.31 -1.18 9.99
N LEU A 3 -2.32 -1.42 9.12
CA LEU A 3 -2.23 -2.60 8.26
C LEU A 3 -0.86 -3.23 8.48
N ASN A 4 -0.81 -4.51 8.87
CA ASN A 4 0.45 -5.24 9.07
C ASN A 4 1.49 -4.45 9.90
N ALA A 5 0.99 -3.72 10.90
CA ALA A 5 1.71 -2.68 11.65
C ALA A 5 2.56 -3.22 12.82
N ASP A 6 2.37 -4.49 13.19
CA ASP A 6 3.18 -5.14 14.23
C ASP A 6 4.46 -5.70 13.60
N HIS A 7 5.56 -4.95 13.73
CA HIS A 7 6.85 -5.33 13.17
C HIS A 7 7.55 -6.48 13.93
N SER A 8 7.00 -6.93 15.07
CA SER A 8 7.48 -8.15 15.73
C SER A 8 6.98 -9.42 15.03
N GLN A 9 5.95 -9.31 14.19
CA GLN A 9 5.36 -10.42 13.45
C GLN A 9 5.96 -10.55 12.06
N ARG A 10 6.28 -11.79 11.67
CA ARG A 10 6.65 -12.10 10.29
C ARG A 10 5.39 -12.19 9.43
N ILE A 11 5.30 -11.33 8.43
CA ILE A 11 4.21 -11.33 7.45
C ILE A 11 4.76 -11.69 6.07
N VAL A 12 4.08 -12.61 5.39
CA VAL A 12 4.39 -13.00 4.01
C VAL A 12 3.12 -12.84 3.19
N LEU A 13 3.20 -12.06 2.12
CA LEU A 13 2.06 -11.72 1.26
C LEU A 13 2.46 -11.99 -0.18
N ASN A 14 1.55 -12.60 -0.95
CA ASN A 14 1.64 -12.57 -2.39
C ASN A 14 0.92 -11.31 -2.88
N HIS A 15 1.68 -10.30 -3.30
CA HIS A 15 1.07 -9.02 -3.71
C HIS A 15 0.18 -9.15 -4.96
N HIS A 16 0.23 -10.26 -5.71
CA HIS A 16 -0.66 -10.50 -6.85
C HIS A 16 -2.12 -10.67 -6.42
N ASP A 17 -2.36 -11.18 -5.20
CA ASP A 17 -3.70 -11.47 -4.67
C ASP A 17 -4.37 -10.23 -4.05
N LEU A 18 -3.63 -9.13 -3.90
CA LEU A 18 -4.16 -7.87 -3.37
C LEU A 18 -4.89 -7.09 -4.46
N GLU A 19 -5.97 -6.40 -4.11
CA GLU A 19 -6.64 -5.49 -5.04
C GLU A 19 -5.84 -4.21 -5.25
N TRP A 20 -5.93 -3.66 -6.46
CA TRP A 20 -5.44 -2.31 -6.72
C TRP A 20 -6.43 -1.31 -6.18
N VAL A 21 -5.93 -0.38 -5.36
CA VAL A 21 -6.74 0.70 -4.77
C VAL A 21 -6.22 2.03 -5.28
N GLY A 22 -7.12 2.97 -5.58
CA GLY A 22 -6.75 4.32 -5.97
C GLY A 22 -5.90 5.02 -4.90
N SER A 23 -4.90 5.78 -5.34
CA SER A 23 -4.17 6.70 -4.48
C SER A 23 -4.73 8.12 -4.60
N PRO A 24 -4.40 9.05 -3.67
CA PRO A 24 -4.74 10.47 -3.83
C PRO A 24 -4.15 11.12 -5.08
N GLN A 25 -3.07 10.55 -5.63
CA GLN A 25 -2.49 11.00 -6.88
C GLN A 25 -3.24 10.36 -8.06
N THR A 26 -3.80 11.21 -8.92
CA THR A 26 -4.50 10.79 -10.14
C THR A 26 -3.59 9.91 -11.01
N GLY A 27 -4.14 8.81 -11.53
CA GLY A 27 -3.41 7.88 -12.38
C GLY A 27 -2.45 6.94 -11.63
N VAL A 28 -2.40 7.00 -10.29
CA VAL A 28 -1.60 6.09 -9.47
C VAL A 28 -2.49 5.21 -8.62
N GLU A 29 -2.26 3.91 -8.71
CA GLU A 29 -2.90 2.89 -7.89
C GLU A 29 -1.87 2.16 -7.04
N ARG A 30 -2.32 1.60 -5.92
CA ARG A 30 -1.45 0.96 -4.93
C ARG A 30 -2.04 -0.33 -4.38
N ARG A 31 -1.15 -1.25 -4.03
CA ARG A 31 -1.39 -2.41 -3.17
C ARG A 31 -0.62 -2.19 -1.88
N MET A 32 -1.32 -1.94 -0.78
CA MET A 32 -0.71 -1.64 0.51
C MET A 32 -0.18 -2.92 1.16
N LEU A 33 1.08 -2.90 1.60
CA LEU A 33 1.74 -4.03 2.26
C LEU A 33 1.83 -3.80 3.77
N ASP A 34 2.15 -2.58 4.19
CA ASP A 34 2.04 -2.12 5.57
C ASP A 34 1.52 -0.68 5.62
N ARG A 35 0.96 -0.29 6.77
CA ARG A 35 0.67 1.10 7.10
C ARG A 35 0.57 1.31 8.61
N VAL A 36 1.19 2.38 9.08
CA VAL A 36 1.03 2.91 10.44
C VAL A 36 0.67 4.40 10.36
N GLY A 37 -0.52 4.76 10.85
CA GLY A 37 -0.97 6.15 10.94
C GLY A 37 -2.05 6.55 9.92
N ASP A 38 -2.50 7.79 10.04
CA ASP A 38 -3.58 8.38 9.23
C ASP A 38 -3.03 9.42 8.24
N GLU A 39 -2.99 10.70 8.61
CA GLU A 39 -2.64 11.82 7.72
C GLU A 39 -1.15 11.85 7.35
N VAL A 40 -0.27 11.61 8.33
CA VAL A 40 1.14 11.27 8.13
C VAL A 40 1.30 9.82 8.52
N ALA A 41 1.75 8.99 7.57
CA ALA A 41 1.87 7.57 7.80
C ALA A 41 3.19 7.03 7.25
N GLN A 42 3.78 6.10 8.00
CA GLN A 42 4.74 5.16 7.44
C GLN A 42 3.94 4.13 6.65
N ALA A 43 4.32 3.88 5.40
CA ALA A 43 3.65 2.91 4.55
C ALA A 43 4.61 2.29 3.55
N THR A 44 4.53 0.97 3.40
CA THR A 44 5.10 0.24 2.26
C THR A 44 3.99 -0.19 1.32
N SER A 45 4.17 0.05 0.02
CA SER A 45 3.17 -0.30 -1.00
C SER A 45 3.86 -0.65 -2.32
N VAL A 46 3.25 -1.56 -3.08
CA VAL A 46 3.54 -1.66 -4.53
C VAL A 46 2.65 -0.64 -5.23
N VAL A 47 3.24 0.19 -6.09
CA VAL A 47 2.51 1.21 -6.84
C VAL A 47 2.58 0.94 -8.34
N ARG A 48 1.53 1.30 -9.06
CA ARG A 48 1.53 1.33 -10.52
C ARG A 48 1.07 2.70 -11.01
N TYR A 49 1.74 3.18 -12.04
CA TYR A 49 1.40 4.39 -12.76
C TYR A 49 0.66 4.00 -14.02
N GLN A 50 -0.50 4.60 -14.25
CA GLN A 50 -1.22 4.48 -15.51
C GLN A 50 -0.43 5.20 -16.62
N PRO A 51 -0.50 4.72 -17.88
CA PRO A 51 0.14 5.39 -19.00
C PRO A 51 -0.34 6.85 -19.16
N GLY A 52 0.57 7.75 -19.53
CA GLY A 52 0.24 9.15 -19.81
C GLY A 52 0.06 10.04 -18.56
N GLY A 53 0.75 9.70 -17.46
CA GLY A 53 0.86 10.55 -16.28
C GLY A 53 1.56 11.89 -16.52
#